data_AF-A0A4W5KWP6-F1
#
_entry.id   AF-A0A4W5KWP6-F1
#
_cell.length_a   1.000
_cell.length_b   1.000
_cell.length_c   1.000
_cell.angle_alpha   90.00
_cell.angle_beta   90.00
_cell.angle_gamma   90.00
#
_symmetry.space_group_name_H-M   'P 1'
#
loop_
_entity.id
_entity.type
_entity.pdbx_description
1 polymer ?
#
loop_
_entity_poly.entity_id
_entity_poly.type
_entity_poly.pdbx_seq_one_letter_code
_entity_poly.pdbx_strand_id
1 'polypeptide(L)'
;LCLSCCSVFRFILLTGALSLPAENCSGYRTCGQCLEQPGCGWCTDPSNTGRGQCIEGSYRGPFQTAVPAPSTLPGPTSSPASQPALNISMCPSDTKYNWSFIHCPACQCNGHSQCVNHSVCEKCEELTTGRHCESCISGYYGDPTNGGSCQRESLGMNMGQGLEVRG
;
A
#
# COMPACT_ATOMS: atom_id res chain seq x y z
N LEU A 1 -6.28 -23.31 2.42
CA LEU A 1 -5.26 -22.65 3.27
C LEU A 1 -4.56 -21.60 2.42
N CYS A 2 -4.61 -20.32 2.83
CA CYS A 2 -4.12 -19.18 2.06
C CYS A 2 -2.58 -19.24 1.92
N LEU A 3 -2.00 -18.94 0.75
CA LEU A 3 -0.53 -18.95 0.56
C LEU A 3 0.22 -18.02 1.53
N SER A 4 -0.44 -16.96 2.01
CA SER A 4 0.10 -16.08 3.07
C SER A 4 0.34 -16.84 4.39
N CYS A 5 -0.50 -17.85 4.69
CA CYS A 5 -0.29 -18.77 5.82
C CYS A 5 0.96 -19.66 5.62
N CYS A 6 1.29 -20.01 4.37
CA CYS A 6 2.51 -20.76 4.06
C CYS A 6 3.79 -19.92 4.25
N SER A 7 3.80 -18.65 3.86
CA SER A 7 4.97 -17.77 4.08
C SER A 7 5.23 -17.52 5.57
N VAL A 8 4.17 -17.32 6.35
CA VAL A 8 4.24 -17.23 7.82
C VAL A 8 4.76 -18.54 8.43
N PHE A 9 4.28 -19.71 7.95
CA PHE A 9 4.81 -21.00 8.39
C PHE A 9 6.28 -21.21 8.02
N ARG A 10 6.70 -20.73 6.85
CA ARG A 10 8.08 -20.83 6.36
C ARG A 10 9.03 -19.96 7.19
N PHE A 11 8.58 -18.80 7.65
CA PHE A 11 9.35 -17.93 8.56
C PHE A 11 9.43 -18.48 9.99
N ILE A 12 8.32 -19.00 10.53
CA ILE A 12 8.25 -19.63 11.86
C ILE A 12 9.21 -20.83 11.97
N LEU A 13 9.32 -21.64 10.91
CA LEU A 13 10.18 -22.83 10.90
C LEU A 13 11.69 -22.52 10.81
N LEU A 14 12.08 -21.33 10.33
CA LEU A 14 13.50 -20.99 10.09
C LEU A 14 14.16 -20.21 11.23
N THR A 15 13.42 -19.36 11.95
CA THR A 15 14.02 -18.42 12.90
C THR A 15 13.63 -18.62 14.36
N GLY A 16 12.60 -19.44 14.64
CA GLY A 16 12.16 -19.73 16.02
C GLY A 16 11.69 -18.51 16.82
N ALA A 17 11.54 -17.35 16.18
CA ALA A 17 11.15 -16.10 16.81
C ALA A 17 9.79 -15.63 16.25
N LEU A 18 8.85 -15.36 17.15
CA LEU A 18 7.53 -14.81 16.85
C LEU A 18 7.55 -13.27 16.78
N SER A 19 8.69 -12.67 16.42
CA SER A 19 8.85 -11.23 16.30
C SER A 19 8.78 -10.83 14.83
N LEU A 20 7.57 -10.53 14.37
CA LEU A 20 7.40 -9.69 13.20
C LEU A 20 8.06 -8.33 13.54
N PRO A 21 8.97 -7.78 12.71
CA PRO A 21 9.29 -6.36 12.86
C PRO A 21 7.96 -5.59 12.81
N ALA A 22 7.89 -4.46 13.52
CA ALA A 22 6.75 -3.56 13.37
C ALA A 22 6.77 -3.03 11.92
N GLU A 23 6.20 -3.81 11.00
CA GLU A 23 6.05 -3.45 9.60
C GLU A 23 5.08 -2.28 9.57
N ASN A 24 5.61 -1.11 9.24
CA ASN A 24 4.82 0.08 9.09
C ASN A 24 3.95 -0.10 7.85
N CYS A 25 2.68 -0.44 8.03
CA CYS A 25 1.76 -0.73 6.93
C CYS A 25 1.72 0.45 5.94
N SER A 26 1.88 1.69 6.43
CA SER A 26 1.90 2.90 5.61
C SER A 26 2.99 2.94 4.53
N GLY A 27 4.02 2.09 4.62
CA GLY A 27 5.08 1.99 3.62
C GLY A 27 4.66 1.28 2.32
N TYR A 28 3.58 0.49 2.36
CA TYR A 28 3.12 -0.27 1.21
C TYR A 28 2.13 0.51 0.37
N ARG A 29 2.53 0.78 -0.87
CA ARG A 29 1.77 1.64 -1.79
C ARG A 29 0.81 0.85 -2.66
N THR A 30 0.86 -0.47 -2.72
CA THR A 30 -0.11 -1.27 -3.49
C THR A 30 -0.86 -2.23 -2.58
N CYS A 31 -2.11 -2.57 -2.92
CA CYS A 31 -2.89 -3.51 -2.13
C CYS A 31 -2.21 -4.89 -2.04
N GLY A 32 -1.61 -5.37 -3.14
CA GLY A 32 -0.90 -6.66 -3.15
C GLY A 32 0.20 -6.71 -2.10
N GLN A 33 1.08 -5.70 -2.08
CA GLN A 33 2.16 -5.60 -1.09
C GLN A 33 1.61 -5.44 0.34
N CYS A 34 0.50 -4.71 0.50
CA CYS A 34 -0.14 -4.52 1.79
C CYS A 34 -0.66 -5.84 2.39
N LEU A 35 -1.35 -6.65 1.60
CA LEU A 35 -1.97 -7.90 2.09
C LEU A 35 -0.97 -9.07 2.21
N GLU A 36 0.24 -8.91 1.67
CA GLU A 36 1.35 -9.81 1.96
C GLU A 36 1.82 -9.69 3.42
N GLN A 37 1.58 -8.53 4.05
CA GLN A 37 1.97 -8.33 5.44
C GLN A 37 0.90 -8.81 6.43
N PRO A 38 1.29 -9.64 7.41
CA PRO A 38 0.39 -10.01 8.49
C PRO A 38 0.08 -8.77 9.34
N GLY A 39 -1.20 -8.52 9.58
CA GLY A 39 -1.62 -7.40 10.42
C GLY A 39 -1.74 -6.07 9.69
N CYS A 40 -1.64 -6.06 8.35
CA CYS A 40 -2.00 -4.91 7.52
C CYS A 40 -3.28 -5.19 6.74
N GLY A 41 -3.99 -4.13 6.36
CA GLY A 41 -5.10 -4.20 5.41
C GLY A 41 -5.24 -2.92 4.61
N TRP A 42 -5.89 -3.04 3.46
CA TRP A 42 -6.04 -1.98 2.49
C TRP A 42 -7.39 -1.27 2.67
N CYS A 43 -7.32 0.02 2.97
CA CYS A 43 -8.47 0.92 2.98
C CYS A 43 -8.59 1.60 1.62
N THR A 44 -9.60 1.21 0.85
CA THR A 44 -9.82 1.72 -0.51
C THR A 44 -10.43 3.11 -0.48
N ASP A 45 -9.93 4.03 -1.31
CA ASP A 45 -10.49 5.36 -1.43
C ASP A 45 -11.77 5.38 -2.31
N PRO A 46 -12.60 6.44 -2.21
CA PRO A 46 -13.85 6.53 -2.95
C PRO A 46 -13.74 6.70 -4.46
N SER A 47 -12.56 7.09 -4.97
CA SER A 47 -12.44 7.63 -6.31
C SER A 47 -12.63 6.61 -7.43
N ASN A 48 -12.80 5.32 -7.12
CA ASN A 48 -12.90 4.23 -8.11
C ASN A 48 -11.71 4.18 -9.08
N THR A 49 -10.55 4.63 -8.61
CA THR A 49 -9.26 4.56 -9.34
C THR A 49 -8.35 3.45 -8.83
N GLY A 50 -8.78 2.74 -7.79
CA GLY A 50 -8.01 1.68 -7.13
C GLY A 50 -6.95 2.19 -6.17
N ARG A 51 -7.00 3.47 -5.78
CA ARG A 51 -6.15 4.01 -4.71
C ARG A 51 -6.67 3.62 -3.33
N GLY A 52 -5.82 3.81 -2.35
CA GLY A 52 -6.11 3.50 -0.97
C GLY A 52 -4.90 3.69 -0.06
N GLN A 53 -5.06 3.24 1.18
CA GLN A 53 -4.05 3.32 2.21
C GLN A 53 -3.87 1.94 2.84
N CYS A 54 -2.63 1.53 3.03
CA CYS A 54 -2.32 0.36 3.82
C CYS A 54 -2.21 0.76 5.29
N ILE A 55 -3.01 0.14 6.15
CA ILE A 55 -3.18 0.52 7.55
C ILE A 55 -3.06 -0.74 8.42
N GLU A 56 -2.53 -0.59 9.63
CA GLU A 56 -2.54 -1.65 10.64
C GLU A 56 -3.98 -2.10 10.93
N GLY A 57 -4.20 -3.41 10.88
CA GLY A 57 -5.54 -3.95 11.02
C GLY A 57 -5.62 -5.47 11.01
N SER A 58 -6.84 -5.96 11.14
CA SER A 58 -7.15 -7.38 11.10
C SER A 58 -8.37 -7.62 10.22
N TYR A 59 -8.84 -8.87 10.10
CA TYR A 59 -10.12 -9.15 9.43
C TYR A 59 -11.32 -8.37 10.03
N ARG A 60 -11.20 -7.84 11.25
CA ARG A 60 -12.24 -7.02 11.90
C ARG A 60 -12.23 -5.56 11.48
N GLY A 61 -11.17 -5.08 10.84
CA GLY A 61 -10.99 -3.68 10.50
C GLY A 61 -9.63 -3.11 10.95
N PRO A 62 -9.41 -1.81 10.68
CA PRO A 62 -8.23 -1.10 11.14
C PRO A 62 -8.23 -0.97 12.67
N PHE A 63 -7.06 -1.09 13.29
CA PHE A 63 -6.90 -0.90 14.73
C PHE A 63 -5.73 0.03 15.01
N GLN A 64 -5.78 0.74 16.15
CA GLN A 64 -4.64 1.49 16.63
C GLN A 64 -3.86 0.62 17.62
N THR A 65 -2.61 0.31 17.33
CA THR A 65 -1.69 -0.25 18.32
C THR A 65 -1.30 0.88 19.28
N ALA A 66 -1.93 0.91 20.45
CA ALA A 66 -1.64 1.89 21.50
C ALA A 66 -0.34 1.57 22.29
N VAL A 67 0.50 0.66 21.81
CA VAL A 67 1.69 0.19 22.53
C VAL A 67 2.93 0.48 21.68
N PRO A 68 3.80 1.43 22.07
CA PRO A 68 5.19 1.42 21.64
C PRO A 68 5.78 0.06 22.01
N ALA A 69 6.75 -0.44 21.24
CA ALA A 69 7.48 -1.68 21.49
C ALA A 69 7.73 -1.95 22.99
N PRO A 70 7.78 -3.21 23.46
CA PRO A 70 7.99 -3.51 24.87
C PRO A 70 9.34 -2.95 25.32
N SER A 71 9.32 -1.72 25.84
CA SER A 71 10.41 -1.16 26.60
C SER A 71 10.60 -2.06 27.80
N THR A 72 11.85 -2.45 28.03
CA THR A 72 12.39 -3.40 29.00
C THR A 72 12.13 -3.07 30.47
N LEU A 73 11.01 -2.44 30.82
CA LEU A 73 10.65 -2.06 32.19
C LEU A 73 9.55 -2.97 32.77
N PRO A 74 9.79 -3.63 33.91
CA PRO A 74 8.76 -4.41 34.59
C PRO A 74 7.78 -3.45 35.28
N GLY A 75 6.60 -3.26 34.68
CA GLY A 75 5.46 -2.51 35.25
C GLY A 75 4.32 -3.44 35.68
N PRO A 76 3.53 -3.08 36.71
CA PRO A 76 2.68 -4.03 37.44
C PRO A 76 1.42 -4.42 36.66
N THR A 77 1.03 -5.68 36.89
CA THR A 77 -0.20 -6.34 36.45
C THR A 77 -1.45 -5.70 37.05
N SER A 78 -2.23 -4.97 36.25
CA SER A 78 -3.72 -4.94 36.25
C SER A 78 -4.26 -3.66 35.60
N SER A 79 -4.59 -3.69 34.30
CA SER A 79 -5.49 -2.74 33.63
C SER A 79 -5.99 -3.37 32.32
N PRO A 80 -7.28 -3.26 31.94
CA PRO A 80 -7.85 -3.90 30.76
C PRO A 80 -7.50 -3.16 29.45
N ALA A 81 -6.24 -2.76 29.29
CA ALA A 81 -5.74 -1.99 28.13
C ALA A 81 -5.01 -2.87 27.09
N SER A 82 -5.26 -4.19 27.09
CA SER A 82 -4.53 -5.16 26.28
C SER A 82 -5.20 -5.51 24.94
N GLN A 83 -6.25 -4.78 24.54
CA GLN A 83 -6.92 -5.05 23.26
C GLN A 83 -6.64 -3.94 22.25
N PRO A 84 -6.20 -4.28 21.03
CA PRO A 84 -6.18 -3.33 19.92
C PRO A 84 -7.58 -2.76 19.75
N ALA A 85 -7.74 -1.46 20.01
CA ALA A 85 -9.02 -0.81 19.81
C ALA A 85 -9.25 -0.63 18.32
N LEU A 86 -10.39 -1.11 17.82
CA LEU A 86 -10.81 -0.87 16.44
C LEU A 86 -11.00 0.63 16.26
N ASN A 87 -10.26 1.22 15.33
CA ASN A 87 -10.37 2.62 15.03
C ASN A 87 -11.07 2.79 13.68
N ILE A 88 -12.41 2.66 13.71
CA ILE A 88 -13.27 2.77 12.52
C ILE A 88 -13.10 4.12 11.79
N SER A 89 -12.60 5.15 12.47
CA SER A 89 -12.34 6.46 11.86
C SER A 89 -11.14 6.48 10.91
N MET A 90 -10.24 5.48 11.00
CA MET A 90 -9.09 5.35 10.08
C MET A 90 -9.52 4.83 8.70
N CYS A 91 -10.65 4.14 8.62
CA CYS A 91 -11.28 3.76 7.35
C CYS A 91 -12.80 3.92 7.48
N PRO A 92 -13.31 5.16 7.39
CA PRO A 92 -14.71 5.49 7.66
C PRO A 92 -15.68 4.68 6.79
N SER A 93 -16.69 4.10 7.43
CA SER A 93 -17.62 3.16 6.79
C SER A 93 -18.81 3.83 6.09
N ASP A 94 -18.93 5.16 6.16
CA ASP A 94 -20.19 5.90 5.94
C ASP A 94 -20.82 5.78 4.55
N THR A 95 -20.10 5.31 3.53
CA THR A 95 -20.70 5.05 2.20
C THR A 95 -20.15 3.81 1.49
N LYS A 96 -19.81 2.73 2.24
CA LYS A 96 -19.25 1.46 1.73
C LYS A 96 -17.81 1.62 1.18
N TYR A 97 -16.84 1.87 2.06
CA TYR A 97 -15.42 1.77 1.71
C TYR A 97 -14.77 0.51 2.27
N ASN A 98 -14.21 -0.26 1.34
CA ASN A 98 -13.89 -1.68 1.48
C ASN A 98 -12.58 -1.87 2.23
N TRP A 99 -12.67 -2.06 3.54
CA TRP A 99 -11.58 -2.67 4.29
C TRP A 99 -11.27 -4.05 3.70
N SER A 100 -10.09 -4.18 3.12
CA SER A 100 -9.63 -5.38 2.43
C SER A 100 -8.50 -5.99 3.23
N PHE A 101 -8.71 -7.18 3.78
CA PHE A 101 -7.70 -7.88 4.59
C PHE A 101 -7.26 -9.21 3.98
N ILE A 102 -8.08 -9.78 3.09
CA ILE A 102 -7.87 -11.11 2.50
C ILE A 102 -7.73 -11.02 0.99
N HIS A 103 -8.58 -10.22 0.34
CA HIS A 103 -8.58 -10.04 -1.10
C HIS A 103 -8.58 -8.55 -1.41
N CYS A 104 -7.74 -8.16 -2.37
CA CYS A 104 -7.76 -6.82 -2.89
C CYS A 104 -9.08 -6.51 -3.60
N PRO A 105 -9.51 -5.24 -3.60
CA PRO A 105 -10.56 -4.77 -4.48
C PRO A 105 -10.21 -5.09 -5.94
N ALA A 106 -11.22 -5.36 -6.76
CA ALA A 106 -11.01 -5.66 -8.18
C ALA A 106 -10.41 -4.47 -8.94
N CYS A 107 -10.77 -3.25 -8.54
CA CYS A 107 -10.24 -2.01 -9.09
C CYS A 107 -8.88 -1.69 -8.49
N GLN A 108 -7.82 -1.68 -9.31
CA GLN A 108 -6.42 -1.45 -8.90
C GLN A 108 -5.66 -0.64 -9.97
N CYS A 109 -6.23 0.46 -10.48
CA CYS A 109 -5.59 1.29 -11.53
C CYS A 109 -4.56 2.30 -11.00
N ASN A 110 -4.07 2.11 -9.77
CA ASN A 110 -3.08 2.96 -9.11
C ASN A 110 -3.42 4.47 -9.10
N GLY A 111 -4.68 4.87 -9.28
CA GLY A 111 -5.03 6.30 -9.35
C GLY A 111 -5.06 6.88 -10.75
N HIS A 112 -4.52 6.18 -11.74
CA HIS A 112 -4.26 6.73 -13.06
C HIS A 112 -5.31 6.33 -14.11
N SER A 113 -6.37 5.64 -13.70
CA SER A 113 -7.53 5.38 -14.56
C SER A 113 -8.76 5.15 -13.72
N GLN A 114 -9.93 5.50 -14.25
CA GLN A 114 -11.21 5.09 -13.67
C GLN A 114 -11.49 3.63 -14.06
N CYS A 115 -11.82 2.80 -13.08
CA CYS A 115 -12.13 1.41 -13.35
C CYS A 115 -13.46 1.27 -14.08
N VAL A 116 -13.40 0.69 -15.29
CA VAL A 116 -14.59 0.24 -16.02
C VAL A 116 -14.84 -1.23 -15.72
N ASN A 117 -16.11 -1.64 -15.73
CA ASN A 117 -16.52 -3.01 -15.38
C ASN A 117 -15.90 -3.50 -14.04
N HIS A 118 -15.73 -2.58 -13.08
CA HIS A 118 -15.18 -2.80 -11.74
C HIS A 118 -13.69 -3.15 -11.63
N SER A 119 -12.98 -3.49 -12.71
CA SER A 119 -11.57 -3.96 -12.61
C SER A 119 -10.65 -3.55 -13.75
N VAL A 120 -11.17 -3.00 -14.85
CA VAL A 120 -10.39 -2.77 -16.06
C VAL A 120 -9.90 -1.31 -16.11
N CYS A 121 -8.62 -1.13 -16.37
CA CYS A 121 -7.99 0.16 -16.62
C CYS A 121 -7.84 0.35 -18.13
N GLU A 122 -8.71 1.13 -18.77
CA GLU A 122 -8.70 1.28 -20.23
C GLU A 122 -7.78 2.40 -20.73
N LYS A 123 -7.66 3.48 -19.96
CA LYS A 123 -6.91 4.68 -20.36
C LYS A 123 -6.07 5.15 -19.17
N CYS A 124 -4.84 4.66 -19.11
CA CYS A 124 -3.87 5.14 -18.15
C CYS A 124 -3.48 6.58 -18.46
N GLU A 125 -3.68 7.46 -17.49
CA GLU A 125 -3.39 8.89 -17.57
C GLU A 125 -2.01 9.18 -16.96
N GLU A 126 -1.61 10.45 -16.89
CA GLU A 126 -0.45 10.89 -16.09
C GLU A 126 0.86 10.17 -16.47
N LEU A 127 1.01 9.88 -17.77
CA LEU A 127 2.22 9.27 -18.36
C LEU A 127 2.48 7.84 -17.86
N THR A 128 1.42 7.14 -17.49
CA THR A 128 1.48 5.75 -17.01
C THR A 128 1.00 4.75 -18.06
N THR A 129 1.34 3.49 -17.85
CA THR A 129 1.00 2.34 -18.68
C THR A 129 1.02 1.06 -17.85
N GLY A 130 0.62 -0.06 -18.47
CA GLY A 130 0.45 -1.35 -17.81
C GLY A 130 -1.02 -1.69 -17.57
N ARG A 131 -1.28 -2.90 -17.06
CA ARG A 131 -2.65 -3.39 -16.83
C ARG A 131 -3.35 -2.61 -15.71
N HIS A 132 -2.55 -2.13 -14.77
CA HIS A 132 -2.95 -1.45 -13.55
C HIS A 132 -2.40 -0.01 -13.49
N CYS A 133 -1.91 0.52 -14.62
CA CYS A 133 -1.23 1.80 -14.71
C CYS A 133 -0.04 1.91 -13.74
N GLU A 134 0.68 0.80 -13.57
CA GLU A 134 1.73 0.58 -12.57
C GLU A 134 3.13 0.93 -13.05
N SER A 135 3.28 1.37 -14.31
CA SER A 135 4.57 1.66 -14.93
C SER A 135 4.51 2.98 -15.67
N CYS A 136 5.66 3.64 -15.86
CA CYS A 136 5.75 4.81 -16.71
C CYS A 136 5.80 4.41 -18.19
N ILE A 137 5.24 5.24 -19.07
CA ILE A 137 5.44 5.08 -20.52
C ILE A 137 6.94 5.20 -20.87
N SER A 138 7.33 4.63 -22.00
CA SER A 138 8.73 4.64 -22.46
C SER A 138 9.30 6.07 -22.50
N GLY A 139 10.47 6.26 -21.89
CA GLY A 139 11.16 7.56 -21.81
C GLY A 139 10.79 8.43 -20.60
N TYR A 140 9.91 7.93 -19.72
CA TYR A 140 9.56 8.56 -18.44
C TYR A 140 9.91 7.63 -17.28
N TYR A 141 10.19 8.22 -16.12
CA TYR A 141 10.65 7.50 -14.94
C TYR A 141 9.96 8.03 -13.67
N GLY A 142 9.91 7.20 -12.64
CA GLY A 142 9.26 7.50 -11.38
C GLY A 142 8.59 6.25 -10.80
N ASP A 143 7.79 6.47 -9.76
CA ASP A 143 6.95 5.46 -9.14
C ASP A 143 5.49 5.93 -9.25
N PRO A 144 4.69 5.37 -10.19
CA PRO A 144 3.28 5.70 -10.36
C PRO A 144 2.36 4.93 -9.40
N THR A 145 2.87 4.14 -8.46
CA THR A 145 1.98 3.38 -7.58
C THR A 145 1.13 4.30 -6.69
N ASN A 146 -0.17 4.00 -6.61
CA ASN A 146 -1.14 4.65 -5.74
C ASN A 146 -1.12 6.20 -5.75
N GLY A 147 -1.31 6.77 -6.95
CA GLY A 147 -1.32 8.20 -7.21
C GLY A 147 0.08 8.80 -7.26
N GLY A 148 1.07 7.96 -7.54
CA GLY A 148 2.45 8.38 -7.78
C GLY A 148 2.59 9.19 -9.07
N SER A 149 3.81 9.35 -9.58
CA SER A 149 4.01 10.17 -10.78
C SER A 149 5.16 9.70 -11.63
N CYS A 150 5.00 9.91 -12.93
CA CYS A 150 6.02 9.72 -13.95
C CYS A 150 6.46 11.08 -14.48
N GLN A 151 7.78 11.27 -14.59
CA GLN A 151 8.38 12.50 -15.10
C GLN A 151 9.42 12.17 -16.17
N ARG A 152 9.66 13.10 -17.10
CA ARG A 152 10.80 12.94 -18.01
C ARG A 152 12.06 13.03 -17.17
N GLU A 153 13.07 12.24 -17.50
CA GLU A 153 14.43 12.59 -17.08
C GLU A 153 14.73 13.97 -17.67
N SER A 154 14.66 15.00 -16.83
CA SER A 154 15.37 16.22 -17.13
C SER A 154 16.85 15.87 -16.97
N LEU A 155 17.45 15.28 -18.01
CA LEU A 155 18.84 15.62 -18.30
C LEU A 155 18.87 17.13 -18.22
N GLY A 156 19.65 17.68 -17.28
CA GLY A 156 19.72 19.11 -17.00
C GLY A 156 20.14 19.91 -18.24
N MET A 157 19.20 20.12 -19.16
CA MET A 157 19.31 21.11 -20.21
C MET A 157 19.09 22.44 -19.51
N ASN A 158 20.20 22.97 -18.98
CA ASN A 158 20.39 24.40 -18.90
C ASN A 158 19.87 25.01 -20.20
N MET A 159 18.84 25.82 -20.10
CA MET A 159 18.37 26.68 -21.18
C MET A 159 19.48 27.73 -21.41
N GLY A 160 20.57 27.35 -22.07
CA GLY A 160 21.74 28.24 -22.15
C GLY A 160 23.03 27.77 -22.82
N GLN A 161 23.17 26.57 -23.40
CA GLN A 161 24.37 26.25 -24.18
C GLN A 161 24.04 25.54 -25.50
N GLY A 162 24.69 26.06 -26.55
CA GLY A 162 24.34 25.92 -27.95
C GLY A 162 24.44 24.51 -28.51
N LEU A 163 23.66 24.30 -29.57
CA LEU A 163 23.78 23.20 -30.50
C LEU A 163 25.12 23.33 -31.26
N GLU A 164 26.15 22.60 -30.86
CA GLU A 164 27.33 22.37 -31.71
C GLU A 164 27.17 21.02 -32.42
N VAL A 165 26.68 21.08 -33.65
CA VAL A 165 26.81 19.99 -34.63
C VAL A 165 28.24 20.02 -35.18
N ARG A 166 29.07 19.07 -34.75
CA ARG A 166 30.31 18.74 -35.48
C ARG A 166 29.98 17.73 -36.57
N GLY A 167 30.08 18.20 -37.81
CA GLY A 167 30.08 17.44 -39.07
C GLY A 167 30.61 18.33 -40.17
#